data_AF-A0A2E9JGE5-F1
#
_entry.id   AF-A0A2E9JGE5-F1
#
_cell.length_a   1.000
_cell.length_b   1.000
_cell.length_c   1.000
_cell.angle_alpha   90.00
_cell.angle_beta   90.00
_cell.angle_gamma   90.00
#
_symmetry.space_group_name_H-M   'P 1'
#
loop_
_entity.id
_entity.type
_entity.pdbx_description
1 polymer ?
#
loop_
_entity_poly.entity_id
_entity_poly.type
_entity_poly.pdbx_seq_one_letter_code
_entity_poly.pdbx_strand_id
1 'polypeptide(L)'
;MNWLRTQLRLIFSPPPSFAEVHDGPDYAKSMVTIELTNNSRAKGTLLKFNAVDETVRILEPRAVVPTDIDMSTIKYMRLENRTN
;
A
#
# COMPACT_ATOMS: atom_id res chain seq x y z
N MET A 1 18.85 43.80 46.33
CA MET A 1 19.33 43.92 44.93
C MET A 1 19.99 42.59 44.55
N ASN A 2 19.48 41.92 43.51
CA ASN A 2 20.23 41.08 42.55
C ASN A 2 20.91 39.78 43.06
N TRP A 3 20.77 38.56 42.51
CA TRP A 3 19.97 37.93 41.44
C TRP A 3 20.02 36.41 41.72
N LEU A 4 18.90 35.68 41.65
CA LEU A 4 18.93 34.22 41.48
C LEU A 4 18.93 33.92 39.98
N ARG A 5 20.07 33.47 39.43
CA ARG A 5 20.15 33.00 38.05
C ARG A 5 19.72 31.54 37.99
N THR A 6 18.46 31.31 37.65
CA THR A 6 17.94 29.97 37.31
C THR A 6 18.56 29.53 35.97
N GLN A 7 19.44 28.53 36.01
CA GLN A 7 19.95 27.87 34.81
C GLN A 7 18.86 26.93 34.28
N LEU A 8 18.17 27.36 33.22
CA LEU A 8 17.27 26.51 32.45
C LEU A 8 18.13 25.54 31.63
N ARG A 9 18.31 24.30 32.12
CA ARG A 9 18.85 23.21 31.29
C ARG A 9 17.82 22.85 30.23
N LEU A 10 17.96 23.44 29.05
CA LEU A 10 17.28 22.97 27.85
C LEU A 10 17.79 21.55 27.57
N ILE A 11 16.96 20.55 27.88
CA ILE A 11 17.23 19.16 27.53
C ILE A 11 17.05 19.09 26.01
N PHE A 12 18.16 19.15 25.28
CA PHE A 12 18.18 18.85 23.85
C PHE A 12 17.92 17.35 23.71
N SER A 13 16.65 16.95 23.58
CA SER A 13 16.32 15.63 23.09
C SER A 13 16.76 15.58 21.63
N PRO A 14 17.61 14.63 21.21
CA PRO A 14 17.91 14.47 19.80
C PRO A 14 16.60 14.25 19.04
N PRO A 15 16.46 14.77 17.81
CA PRO A 15 15.28 14.49 16.99
C PRO A 15 15.12 12.97 16.91
N PRO A 16 13.87 12.45 16.94
CA PRO A 16 13.66 11.03 16.78
C PRO A 16 14.42 10.60 15.52
N SER A 17 15.24 9.55 15.66
CA SER A 17 15.85 8.91 14.50
C SER A 17 14.77 8.73 13.43
N PHE A 18 15.13 8.90 12.15
CA PHE A 18 14.23 8.60 11.04
C PHE A 18 13.46 7.32 11.37
N ALA A 19 12.13 7.44 11.50
CA ALA A 19 11.27 6.31 11.82
C ALA A 19 11.61 5.20 10.83
N GLU A 20 11.80 3.98 11.32
CA GLU A 20 11.99 2.80 10.49
C GLU A 20 10.81 2.78 9.50
N VAL A 21 11.09 3.10 8.24
CA VAL A 21 10.09 3.06 7.19
C VAL A 21 9.84 1.58 6.98
N HIS A 22 8.85 1.05 7.67
CA HIS A 22 8.34 -0.26 7.35
C HIS A 22 7.84 -0.17 5.90
N ASP A 23 8.58 -0.77 4.98
CA ASP A 23 8.05 -1.05 3.65
C ASP A 23 6.73 -1.78 3.87
N GLY A 24 5.68 -1.24 3.28
CA GLY A 24 4.36 -1.82 3.38
C GLY A 24 4.37 -3.28 2.94
N PRO A 25 3.34 -4.05 3.30
CA PRO A 25 3.21 -5.43 2.86
C PRO A 25 3.49 -5.62 1.36
N ASP A 26 4.41 -6.53 1.01
CA ASP A 26 4.71 -6.87 -0.37
C ASP A 26 3.56 -7.72 -0.95
N TYR A 27 2.65 -7.05 -1.63
CA TYR A 27 1.55 -7.70 -2.32
C TYR A 27 1.93 -8.21 -3.71
N ALA A 28 3.17 -7.98 -4.17
CA ALA A 28 3.60 -8.42 -5.49
C ALA A 28 3.42 -9.95 -5.60
N LYS A 29 2.72 -10.37 -6.65
CA LYS A 29 2.41 -11.78 -6.96
C LYS A 29 1.34 -12.43 -6.07
N SER A 30 0.64 -11.66 -5.24
CA SER A 30 -0.56 -12.16 -4.54
C SER A 30 -1.65 -12.51 -5.54
N MET A 31 -2.38 -13.60 -5.32
CA MET A 31 -3.59 -13.88 -6.10
C MET A 31 -4.70 -12.95 -5.62
N VAL A 32 -5.40 -12.32 -6.55
CA VAL A 32 -6.52 -11.40 -6.25
C VAL A 32 -7.76 -11.79 -7.00
N THR A 33 -8.91 -11.62 -6.35
CA THR A 33 -10.23 -11.61 -6.97
C THR A 33 -10.81 -10.21 -6.85
N ILE A 34 -11.23 -9.64 -7.97
CA ILE A 34 -11.76 -8.29 -8.10
C ILE A 34 -13.20 -8.39 -8.62
N GLU A 35 -14.15 -7.78 -7.93
CA GLU A 35 -15.51 -7.60 -8.44
C GLU A 35 -15.69 -6.12 -8.83
N LEU A 36 -16.13 -5.89 -10.06
CA LEU A 36 -16.41 -4.55 -10.57
C LEU A 36 -17.84 -4.13 -10.25
N THR A 37 -18.13 -2.83 -10.34
CA THR A 37 -19.47 -2.25 -10.08
C THR A 37 -20.55 -2.77 -11.02
N ASN A 38 -20.18 -3.24 -12.21
CA ASN A 38 -21.09 -3.92 -13.15
C ASN A 38 -21.30 -5.41 -12.84
N ASN A 39 -20.82 -5.89 -11.68
CA ASN A 39 -20.86 -7.29 -11.23
C ASN A 39 -20.00 -8.26 -12.07
N SER A 40 -19.14 -7.78 -12.96
CA SER A 40 -18.13 -8.63 -13.58
C SER A 40 -17.03 -8.97 -12.56
N ARG A 41 -16.33 -10.08 -12.78
CA ARG A 41 -15.22 -10.53 -11.92
C ARG A 41 -13.97 -10.77 -12.73
N ALA A 42 -12.86 -10.30 -12.20
CA ALA A 42 -11.53 -10.59 -12.70
C ALA A 42 -10.72 -11.28 -11.60
N LYS A 43 -9.97 -12.32 -11.96
CA LYS A 43 -9.12 -13.06 -11.03
C LYS A 43 -7.75 -13.29 -11.63
N GLY A 44 -6.72 -12.94 -10.89
CA GLY A 44 -5.35 -13.07 -11.40
C GLY A 44 -4.29 -12.74 -10.37
N THR A 45 -3.04 -12.86 -10.82
CA THR A 45 -1.86 -12.45 -10.06
C THR A 45 -1.77 -10.93 -10.09
N LEU A 46 -1.74 -10.29 -8.92
CA LEU A 46 -1.48 -8.87 -8.80
C LEU A 46 -0.03 -8.55 -9.20
N LEU A 47 0.12 -7.67 -10.19
CA LEU A 47 1.43 -7.23 -10.69
C LEU A 47 1.83 -5.86 -10.16
N LYS A 48 0.89 -4.92 -10.09
CA LYS A 48 1.18 -3.54 -9.67
C LYS A 48 -0.07 -2.83 -9.16
N PHE A 49 0.12 -2.02 -8.11
CA PHE A 49 -0.76 -0.91 -7.76
C PHE A 49 -0.12 0.40 -8.25
N ASN A 50 -0.85 1.16 -9.06
CA ASN A 50 -0.40 2.46 -9.52
C ASN A 50 -1.29 3.54 -8.90
N ALA A 51 -0.76 4.24 -7.91
CA ALA A 51 -1.49 5.32 -7.23
C ALA A 51 -1.58 6.61 -8.06
N VAL A 52 -0.67 6.81 -9.02
CA VAL A 52 -0.68 8.00 -9.88
C VAL A 52 -1.81 7.91 -10.90
N ASP A 53 -1.93 6.74 -11.52
CA ASP A 53 -2.93 6.49 -12.57
C ASP A 53 -4.20 5.82 -12.01
N GLU A 54 -4.28 5.63 -10.69
CA GLU A 54 -5.38 4.94 -9.99
C GLU A 54 -5.78 3.60 -10.66
N THR A 55 -4.78 2.80 -11.04
CA THR A 55 -4.96 1.53 -11.76
C THR A 55 -4.34 0.34 -11.03
N VAL A 56 -5.01 -0.80 -11.14
CA VAL A 56 -4.52 -2.10 -10.71
C VAL A 56 -4.17 -2.93 -11.93
N ARG A 57 -2.94 -3.44 -11.99
CA ARG A 57 -2.52 -4.38 -13.04
C ARG A 57 -2.55 -5.80 -12.52
N ILE A 58 -3.32 -6.66 -13.17
CA ILE A 58 -3.37 -8.10 -12.87
C ILE A 58 -3.00 -8.95 -14.08
N LEU A 59 -2.52 -10.17 -13.86
CA LEU A 59 -2.36 -11.19 -14.89
C LEU A 59 -3.30 -12.36 -14.62
N GLU A 60 -4.32 -12.50 -15.45
CA GLU A 60 -5.28 -13.60 -15.34
C GLU A 60 -4.63 -14.95 -15.75
N PRO A 61 -5.01 -16.09 -15.17
CA PRO A 61 -4.30 -17.37 -15.35
C PRO A 61 -4.17 -17.87 -16.80
N ARG A 62 -5.04 -17.41 -17.70
CA ARG A 62 -5.06 -17.80 -19.13
C ARG A 62 -4.72 -16.65 -20.06
N ALA A 63 -4.45 -15.46 -19.52
CA ALA A 63 -4.09 -14.29 -20.31
C ALA A 63 -2.59 -14.28 -20.57
N VAL A 64 -2.21 -13.87 -21.79
CA VAL A 64 -0.81 -13.64 -22.16
C VAL A 64 -0.38 -12.22 -21.80
N VAL A 65 -1.34 -11.29 -21.78
CA VAL A 65 -1.13 -9.86 -21.53
C VAL A 65 -1.83 -9.48 -20.23
N PRO A 66 -1.22 -8.64 -19.37
CA PRO A 66 -1.87 -8.12 -18.18
C PRO A 66 -3.10 -7.26 -18.50
N THR A 67 -4.06 -7.26 -17.58
CA THR A 67 -5.24 -6.42 -17.61
C THR A 67 -5.04 -5.26 -16.63
N ASP A 68 -5.21 -4.03 -17.11
CA ASP A 68 -5.28 -2.83 -16.27
C ASP A 68 -6.75 -2.55 -15.92
N ILE A 69 -7.01 -2.38 -14.63
CA ILE A 69 -8.33 -2.13 -14.06
C ILE A 69 -8.31 -0.78 -13.35
N ASP A 70 -9.23 0.09 -13.72
CA ASP A 70 -9.46 1.37 -13.06
C ASP A 70 -10.04 1.13 -11.65
N MET A 71 -9.37 1.67 -10.63
CA MET A 71 -9.76 1.51 -9.23
C MET A 71 -11.16 2.06 -8.93
N SER A 72 -11.61 3.09 -9.66
CA SER A 72 -12.95 3.68 -9.50
C SER A 72 -14.07 2.71 -9.87
N THR A 73 -13.78 1.69 -10.67
CA THR A 73 -14.74 0.67 -11.11
C THR A 73 -14.81 -0.53 -10.16
N ILE A 74 -13.93 -0.59 -9.16
CA ILE A 74 -13.83 -1.71 -8.23
C ILE A 74 -14.90 -1.57 -7.14
N LYS A 75 -15.74 -2.59 -7.01
CA LYS A 75 -16.70 -2.72 -5.91
C LYS A 75 -16.04 -3.31 -4.66
N TYR A 76 -15.26 -4.38 -4.84
CA TYR A 76 -14.37 -4.90 -3.80
C TYR A 76 -13.21 -5.70 -4.41
N MET A 77 -12.13 -5.81 -3.64
CA MET A 77 -10.97 -6.65 -3.95
C MET A 77 -10.67 -7.56 -2.77
N ARG A 78 -10.36 -8.82 -3.05
CA ARG A 78 -9.93 -9.80 -2.06
C ARG A 78 -8.55 -10.34 -2.43
N LEU A 79 -7.62 -10.22 -1.49
CA LEU A 79 -6.35 -10.94 -1.51
C LEU A 79 -6.60 -12.41 -1.12
N GLU A 80 -6.08 -13.32 -1.92
CA GLU A 80 -6.12 -14.75 -1.64
C GLU A 80 -4.74 -15.19 -1.13
N ASN A 81 -4.73 -15.86 0.03
CA ASN A 81 -3.53 -16.52 0.51
C ASN A 81 -3.20 -17.66 -0.46
N ARG A 82 -1.96 -17.68 -0.96
CA ARG A 82 -1.47 -18.81 -1.74
C ARG A 82 -1.26 -19.97 -0.76
N THR A 83 -2.27 -20.81 -0.56
CA THR A 83 -2.11 -22.07 0.14
C THR A 83 -1.19 -22.93 -0.72
N ASN A 84 0.09 -23.03 -0.31
CA ASN A 84 1.01 -24.05 -0.80
C ASN A 84 0.50 -25.44 -0.40
#